data_AF-A0A529HZB2-F1
#
_entry.id   AF-A0A529HZB2-F1
#
_cell.length_a   1.000
_cell.length_b   1.000
_cell.length_c   1.000
_cell.angle_alpha   90.00
_cell.angle_beta   90.00
_cell.angle_gamma   90.00
#
_symmetry.space_group_name_H-M   'P 1'
#
loop_
_entity.id
_entity.type
_entity.pdbx_description
1 polymer ?
#
loop_
_entity_poly.entity_id
_entity_poly.type
_entity_poly.pdbx_seq_one_letter_code
_entity_poly.pdbx_strand_id
1 'polypeptide(L)'
;DEDGALQQGKRLLAAGPQALLIKGAHASGTRSTDILLRSGHEPIRFDAPRLATSMRGTGCMLASAIAAHLAKPKPLEDSVREGKLFVLERLQKCRLNNHSVLRPAKQTHFPEFFP
;
A
#
# COMPACT_ATOMS: atom_id res chain seq x y z
N ASP A 1 -18.09 0.75 6.53
CA ASP A 1 -17.21 1.79 7.13
C ASP A 1 -16.06 1.09 7.86
N GLU A 2 -15.23 1.82 8.61
CA GLU A 2 -14.13 1.24 9.39
C GLU A 2 -14.64 0.35 10.54
N ASP A 3 -15.69 0.78 11.23
CA ASP A 3 -16.25 0.06 12.39
C ASP A 3 -16.76 -1.33 12.01
N GLY A 4 -17.46 -1.44 10.88
CA GLY A 4 -17.87 -2.73 10.33
C GLY A 4 -16.70 -3.66 10.04
N ALA A 5 -15.60 -3.12 9.49
CA ALA A 5 -14.39 -3.89 9.20
C ALA A 5 -13.69 -4.36 10.49
N LEU A 6 -13.60 -3.48 11.50
CA LEU A 6 -13.07 -3.82 12.82
C LEU A 6 -13.89 -4.91 13.49
N GLN A 7 -15.21 -4.82 13.43
CA GLN A 7 -16.11 -5.81 14.04
C GLN A 7 -15.96 -7.19 13.38
N GLN A 8 -15.85 -7.25 12.05
CA GLN A 8 -15.58 -8.48 11.31
C GLN A 8 -14.18 -9.03 11.62
N GLY A 9 -13.16 -8.17 11.62
CA GLY A 9 -11.79 -8.55 11.93
C GLY A 9 -11.63 -9.14 13.34
N LYS A 10 -12.31 -8.57 14.34
CA LYS A 10 -12.33 -9.11 15.72
C LYS A 10 -12.93 -10.52 15.78
N ARG A 11 -13.99 -10.80 15.01
CA ARG A 11 -14.58 -12.16 14.94
C ARG A 11 -13.63 -13.16 14.31
N LEU A 12 -12.96 -12.79 13.23
CA LEU A 12 -11.96 -13.64 12.57
C LEU A 12 -10.74 -13.88 13.46
N LEU A 13 -10.29 -12.87 14.19
CA LEU A 13 -9.20 -13.00 15.15
C LEU A 13 -9.57 -13.98 16.28
N ALA A 14 -10.78 -13.89 16.81
CA ALA A 14 -11.29 -14.83 17.81
C ALA A 14 -11.39 -16.28 17.32
N ALA A 15 -11.39 -16.51 16.01
CA ALA A 15 -11.44 -17.84 15.41
C ALA A 15 -10.08 -18.57 15.37
N GLY A 16 -8.97 -17.94 15.77
CA GLY A 16 -7.69 -18.64 15.94
C GLY A 16 -6.39 -17.87 15.64
N PRO A 17 -6.33 -16.91 14.71
CA PRO A 17 -5.08 -16.19 14.42
C PRO A 17 -4.59 -15.39 15.63
N GLN A 18 -3.26 -15.37 15.85
CA GLN A 18 -2.65 -14.53 16.87
C GLN A 18 -2.70 -13.03 16.51
N ALA A 19 -2.69 -12.73 15.22
CA ALA A 19 -2.81 -11.39 14.68
C ALA A 19 -3.57 -11.40 13.35
N LEU A 20 -4.24 -10.30 13.04
CA LEU A 20 -4.99 -10.13 11.80
C LEU A 20 -4.77 -8.72 11.23
N LEU A 21 -4.43 -8.62 9.96
CA LEU A 21 -4.25 -7.35 9.26
C LEU A 21 -5.42 -7.09 8.31
N ILE A 22 -6.16 -6.00 8.53
CA ILE A 22 -7.19 -5.49 7.63
C ILE A 22 -6.52 -4.50 6.68
N LYS A 23 -6.51 -4.78 5.38
CA LYS A 23 -5.90 -3.91 4.38
C LYS A 23 -6.87 -2.85 3.86
N GLY A 24 -6.41 -1.61 3.73
CA GLY A 24 -7.10 -0.54 3.02
C GLY A 24 -8.47 -0.21 3.61
N ALA A 25 -8.59 -0.29 4.93
CA ALA A 25 -9.75 0.19 5.67
C ALA A 25 -10.10 1.61 5.19
N HIS A 26 -11.41 1.84 5.00
CA HIS A 26 -11.98 3.05 4.41
C HIS A 26 -11.59 3.28 2.92
N ALA A 27 -12.29 2.58 2.01
CA ALA A 27 -12.02 2.60 0.56
C ALA A 27 -12.17 3.98 -0.11
N SER A 28 -12.95 4.89 0.49
CA SER A 28 -13.37 6.17 -0.09
C SER A 28 -12.51 7.39 0.28
N GLY A 29 -11.55 7.26 1.20
CA GLY A 29 -10.76 8.40 1.70
C GLY A 29 -9.46 8.68 0.95
N THR A 30 -8.85 9.84 1.24
CA THR A 30 -7.51 10.24 0.76
C THR A 30 -6.37 9.45 1.40
N ARG A 31 -6.68 8.62 2.40
CA ARG A 31 -5.75 7.73 3.10
C ARG A 31 -6.09 6.27 2.77
N SER A 32 -5.04 5.45 2.74
CA SER A 32 -5.15 4.00 2.73
C SER A 32 -4.66 3.52 4.09
N THR A 33 -5.57 3.16 4.98
CA THR A 33 -5.26 2.73 6.35
C THR A 33 -5.26 1.21 6.40
N ASP A 34 -4.19 0.61 6.90
CA ASP A 34 -4.17 -0.82 7.23
C ASP A 34 -4.27 -0.93 8.76
N ILE A 35 -5.04 -1.90 9.26
CA ILE A 35 -5.30 -2.02 10.71
C ILE A 35 -4.88 -3.40 11.19
N LEU A 36 -3.93 -3.44 12.12
CA LEU A 36 -3.51 -4.66 12.79
C LEU A 36 -4.32 -4.88 14.07
N LEU A 37 -4.92 -6.05 14.18
CA LEU A 37 -5.64 -6.54 15.34
C LEU A 37 -4.86 -7.66 16.03
N ARG A 38 -4.83 -7.63 17.36
CA ARG A 38 -4.30 -8.70 18.23
C ARG A 38 -5.17 -8.85 19.46
N SER A 39 -5.27 -10.06 19.98
CA SER A 39 -6.11 -10.33 21.16
C SER A 39 -5.56 -9.58 22.38
N GLY A 40 -6.41 -8.84 23.10
CA GLY A 40 -6.00 -8.06 24.27
C GLY A 40 -5.20 -6.79 23.97
N HIS A 41 -5.07 -6.38 22.71
CA HIS A 41 -4.40 -5.13 22.33
C HIS A 41 -5.34 -4.21 21.55
N GLU A 42 -5.12 -2.90 21.69
CA GLU A 42 -5.79 -1.91 20.86
C GLU A 42 -5.42 -2.05 19.37
N PRO A 43 -6.37 -1.78 18.45
CA PRO A 43 -6.09 -1.76 17.02
C PRO A 43 -4.98 -0.77 16.65
N ILE A 44 -3.99 -1.23 15.90
CA ILE A 44 -2.88 -0.39 15.44
C ILE A 44 -3.13 0.01 13.99
N ARG A 45 -3.17 1.32 13.73
CA ARG A 45 -3.40 1.88 12.41
C ARG A 45 -2.08 2.24 11.74
N PHE A 46 -1.94 1.81 10.49
CA PHE A 46 -0.82 2.17 9.63
C PHE A 46 -1.40 2.98 8.47
N ASP A 47 -1.11 4.27 8.43
CA ASP A 47 -1.67 5.17 7.44
C ASP A 47 -0.67 5.53 6.34
N ALA A 48 -1.14 5.58 5.09
CA ALA A 48 -0.37 6.10 3.97
C ALA A 48 -1.28 6.93 3.04
N PRO A 49 -0.74 7.89 2.27
CA PRO A 49 -1.49 8.57 1.23
C PRO A 49 -2.08 7.57 0.24
N ARG A 50 -3.35 7.74 -0.11
CA ARG A 50 -3.94 6.99 -1.22
C ARG A 50 -3.45 7.58 -2.52
N LEU A 51 -2.82 6.75 -3.34
CA LEU A 51 -2.38 7.14 -4.66
C LEU A 51 -3.50 6.82 -5.67
N ALA A 52 -3.81 7.76 -6.57
CA ALA A 52 -4.59 7.57 -7.81
C ALA A 52 -3.92 6.62 -8.83
N THR A 53 -3.22 5.59 -8.35
CA THR A 53 -2.53 4.59 -9.15
C THR A 53 -2.87 3.24 -8.53
N SER A 54 -3.33 2.31 -9.36
CA SER A 54 -3.67 0.96 -8.94
C SER A 54 -2.77 -0.07 -9.62
N MET A 55 -2.49 -1.15 -8.91
CA MET A 55 -1.72 -2.29 -9.41
C MET A 55 -2.37 -3.56 -8.87
N ARG A 56 -2.52 -4.58 -9.74
CA ARG A 56 -2.98 -5.90 -9.31
C ARG A 56 -1.93 -6.54 -8.41
N GLY A 57 -2.36 -7.33 -7.42
CA GLY A 57 -1.44 -8.04 -6.54
C GLY A 57 -0.81 -7.20 -5.42
N THR A 58 -1.26 -5.96 -5.18
CA THR A 58 -0.78 -5.16 -4.02
C THR A 58 -1.05 -5.83 -2.67
N GLY A 59 -2.10 -6.66 -2.57
CA GLY A 59 -2.35 -7.49 -1.38
C GLY A 59 -1.30 -8.58 -1.20
N CYS A 60 -1.00 -9.36 -2.26
CA CYS A 60 0.04 -10.38 -2.22
C CYS A 60 1.41 -9.76 -1.94
N MET A 61 1.72 -8.62 -2.58
CA MET A 61 2.95 -7.88 -2.35
C MET A 61 3.09 -7.43 -0.90
N LEU A 62 2.01 -6.90 -0.30
CA LEU A 62 1.99 -6.54 1.11
C LEU A 62 2.27 -7.75 2.00
N ALA A 63 1.54 -8.85 1.79
CA ALA A 63 1.70 -10.07 2.58
C ALA A 63 3.12 -10.66 2.48
N SER A 64 3.69 -10.74 1.27
CA SER A 64 5.05 -11.22 1.05
C SER A 64 6.10 -10.30 1.69
N ALA A 65 5.94 -8.98 1.60
CA ALA A 65 6.85 -8.03 2.23
C ALA A 65 6.82 -8.16 3.76
N ILE A 66 5.63 -8.29 4.36
CA ILE A 66 5.47 -8.51 5.81
C ILE A 66 6.14 -9.82 6.22
N ALA A 67 5.90 -10.93 5.50
CA ALA A 67 6.51 -12.22 5.79
C ALA A 67 8.05 -12.16 5.72
N ALA A 68 8.61 -11.49 4.72
CA ALA A 68 10.05 -11.29 4.60
C ALA A 68 10.64 -10.46 5.75
N HIS A 69 9.87 -9.48 6.26
CA HIS A 69 10.28 -8.68 7.40
C HIS A 69 10.14 -9.41 8.75
N LEU A 70 9.15 -10.30 8.89
CA LEU A 70 8.96 -11.14 10.08
C LEU A 70 10.08 -12.16 10.28
N ALA A 71 10.79 -12.53 9.22
CA ALA A 71 11.98 -13.40 9.32
C ALA A 71 13.17 -12.72 10.06
N LYS A 72 13.07 -11.42 10.35
CA LYS A 72 14.09 -10.65 11.07
C LYS A 72 13.71 -10.54 12.55
N PRO A 73 14.67 -10.43 13.49
CA PRO A 73 14.38 -10.29 14.93
C PRO A 73 13.84 -8.89 15.26
N LYS A 74 12.58 -8.63 14.90
CA LYS A 74 11.91 -7.34 15.13
C LYS A 74 10.41 -7.50 15.42
N PRO A 75 9.77 -6.48 16.01
CA PRO A 75 8.33 -6.50 16.27
C PRO A 75 7.46 -6.71 15.02
N LEU A 76 6.29 -7.30 15.23
CA LEU A 76 5.28 -7.51 14.17
C LEU A 76 4.84 -6.19 13.55
N GLU A 77 4.63 -5.17 14.39
CA GLU A 77 4.23 -3.83 13.99
C GLU A 77 5.23 -3.20 13.02
N ASP A 78 6.52 -3.41 13.27
CA ASP A 78 7.58 -2.93 12.41
C ASP A 78 7.60 -3.71 11.09
N SER A 79 7.27 -5.00 11.11
CA SER A 79 7.14 -5.78 9.88
C SER A 79 5.95 -5.33 9.02
N VAL A 80 4.83 -5.00 9.64
CA VAL A 80 3.65 -4.42 8.97
C VAL A 80 3.96 -3.04 8.40
N ARG A 81 4.62 -2.17 9.19
CA ARG A 81 4.99 -0.82 8.75
C ARG A 81 5.90 -0.85 7.54
N GLU A 82 6.96 -1.65 7.58
CA GLU A 82 7.90 -1.79 6.47
C GLU A 82 7.23 -2.40 5.23
N GLY A 83 6.38 -3.42 5.39
CA GLY A 83 5.62 -4.00 4.27
C GLY A 83 4.70 -2.99 3.59
N LYS A 84 4.05 -2.11 4.37
CA LYS A 84 3.21 -1.04 3.84
C LYS A 84 4.03 0.01 3.09
N LEU A 85 5.17 0.44 3.64
CA LEU A 85 6.08 1.38 3.01
C LEU A 85 6.59 0.83 1.66
N PHE A 86 6.98 -0.44 1.63
CA PHE A 86 7.39 -1.10 0.39
C PHE A 86 6.30 -1.03 -0.69
N VAL A 87 5.04 -1.36 -0.36
CA VAL A 87 3.93 -1.28 -1.35
C VAL A 87 3.69 0.16 -1.81
N LEU A 88 3.75 1.14 -0.90
CA LEU A 88 3.60 2.55 -1.24
C LEU A 88 4.66 2.99 -2.26
N GLU A 89 5.93 2.67 -2.02
CA GLU A 89 7.03 2.98 -2.94
C GLU A 89 6.84 2.33 -4.31
N ARG A 90 6.37 1.08 -4.36
CA ARG A 90 6.11 0.38 -5.64
C ARG A 90 4.97 1.05 -6.40
N LEU A 91 3.92 1.51 -5.72
CA LEU A 91 2.84 2.27 -6.34
C LEU A 91 3.29 3.66 -6.83
N GLN A 92 4.15 4.35 -6.08
CA GLN A 92 4.75 5.63 -6.52
C GLN A 92 5.60 5.45 -7.77
N LYS A 93 6.46 4.42 -7.81
CA LYS A 93 7.28 4.09 -8.99
C LYS A 93 6.41 3.75 -10.20
N CYS A 94 5.36 2.94 -10.01
CA CYS A 94 4.41 2.62 -11.08
C CYS A 94 3.72 3.87 -11.63
N ARG A 95 3.33 4.81 -10.76
CA ARG A 95 2.76 6.10 -11.16
C ARG A 95 3.73 6.87 -12.06
N LEU A 96 4.98 7.04 -11.61
CA LEU A 96 5.99 7.79 -12.35
C LEU A 96 6.26 7.16 -13.72
N ASN A 97 6.33 5.83 -13.80
CA ASN A 97 6.52 5.10 -15.05
C ASN A 97 5.31 5.19 -16.00
N ASN A 98 4.11 5.43 -15.48
CA ASN A 98 2.92 5.63 -16.31
C ASN A 98 2.80 7.08 -16.81
N HIS A 99 3.42 8.05 -16.14
CA HIS A 99 3.47 9.45 -16.59
C HIS A 99 4.63 9.77 -17.53
N SER A 100 5.63 8.89 -17.67
CA SER A 100 6.72 9.03 -18.66
C SER A 100 6.30 8.71 -20.10
N VAL A 101 5.00 8.48 -20.36
CA VAL A 101 4.42 8.39 -21.72
C VAL A 101 3.87 9.73 -22.22
N LEU A 102 4.11 10.84 -21.52
CA LEU A 102 4.09 12.15 -22.18
C LEU A 102 5.36 12.28 -23.02
N ARG A 103 5.26 11.81 -24.27
CA ARG A 103 6.22 12.07 -25.35
C ARG A 103 6.64 13.54 -25.29
N PRO A 104 7.94 13.90 -25.41
CA PRO A 104 8.27 15.26 -25.79
C PRO A 104 7.53 15.58 -27.09
N ALA A 105 6.84 16.72 -27.09
CA ALA A 105 6.20 17.26 -28.29
C ALA A 105 7.23 17.26 -29.43
N LYS A 106 6.76 16.85 -30.61
CA LYS A 106 7.49 16.80 -31.88
C LYS A 106 8.53 17.92 -31.95
N GLN A 107 9.79 17.54 -32.14
CA GLN A 107 10.80 18.45 -32.64
C GLN A 107 10.36 18.85 -34.05
N THR A 108 9.70 19.99 -34.16
CA THR A 108 9.42 20.60 -35.46
C THR A 108 10.77 20.94 -36.06
N HIS A 109 11.04 20.29 -37.18
CA HIS A 109 12.13 20.59 -38.07
C HIS A 109 12.17 22.11 -38.29
N PHE A 110 13.27 22.76 -37.88
CA PHE A 110 13.58 24.10 -38.35
C PHE A 110 13.78 24.02 -39.88
N PRO A 111 13.30 24.99 -40.66
CA PRO A 111 13.66 25.09 -42.07
C PRO A 111 15.13 25.54 -42.14
N GLU A 112 15.97 24.78 -42.84
CA GLU A 112 17.26 25.30 -43.29
C GLU A 112 16.98 26.39 -44.31
N PHE A 113 17.14 27.63 -43.86
CA PHE A 113 17.34 28.81 -44.68
C PHE A 113 18.84 29.03 -44.70
N PHE A 114 19.50 28.94 -45.85
CA PHE A 114 20.67 29.75 -46.25
C PHE A 114 21.01 29.42 -47.72
N PRO A 115 21.67 30.35 -48.43
CA PRO A 115 21.25 30.93 -49.70
C PRO A 115 21.70 30.17 -50.95
#